data_AF-A0AAW1MCE8-F1
#
_entry.id   AF-A0AAW1MCE8-F1
#
_cell.length_a   1.000
_cell.length_b   1.000
_cell.length_c   1.000
_cell.angle_alpha   90.00
_cell.angle_beta   90.00
_cell.angle_gamma   90.00
#
_symmetry.space_group_name_H-M   'P 1'
#
loop_
_entity.id
_entity.type
_entity.pdbx_description
1 polymer ?
#
loop_
_entity_poly.entity_id
_entity_poly.type
_entity_poly.pdbx_seq_one_letter_code
_entity_poly.pdbx_strand_id
1 'polypeptide(L)'
;MIPKSGGDYAYISEAFGPLPAFLYLWVALFILVPTGNAITAITFAQYILQPLWPVCAPPYGAVRLLAAVTTCLLTVINCYNVKWVTRVQDVFTATKIFALCIIVIAGMWHLCTGHVQHFEDPMAGTETKPGYIALAFYSGLFSYSGWNYLNYVTEELKDPYR
;
A
#
# COMPACT_ATOMS: atom_id res chain seq x y z
N MET A 1 -20.86 4.45 16.70
CA MET A 1 -20.30 4.87 15.40
C MET A 1 -21.36 5.71 14.70
N ILE A 2 -20.98 6.84 14.11
CA ILE A 2 -21.90 7.63 13.28
C ILE A 2 -22.10 6.82 11.98
N PRO A 3 -23.31 6.33 11.68
CA PRO A 3 -23.58 5.49 10.52
C PRO A 3 -23.79 6.41 9.30
N LYS A 4 -22.73 7.13 8.91
CA LYS A 4 -22.70 7.96 7.71
C LYS A 4 -21.57 7.48 6.81
N SER A 5 -21.88 7.21 5.55
CA SER A 5 -20.91 6.95 4.50
C SER A 5 -20.06 8.19 4.23
N GLY A 6 -18.77 7.98 3.98
CA GLY A 6 -17.76 9.03 3.84
C GLY A 6 -16.58 8.91 4.82
N GLY A 7 -16.60 7.93 5.72
CA GLY A 7 -15.46 7.58 6.58
C GLY A 7 -14.92 8.78 7.37
N ASP A 8 -13.62 9.04 7.21
CA ASP A 8 -12.92 10.10 7.94
C ASP A 8 -13.51 11.49 7.70
N TYR A 9 -13.97 11.77 6.47
CA TYR A 9 -14.61 13.04 6.13
C TYR A 9 -15.91 13.25 6.92
N ALA A 10 -16.76 12.22 7.01
CA ALA A 10 -18.04 12.29 7.72
C ALA A 10 -17.83 12.53 9.22
N TYR A 11 -16.82 11.88 9.81
CA TYR A 11 -16.47 12.08 11.22
C TYR A 11 -15.94 13.49 11.51
N ILE A 12 -15.05 14.01 10.66
CA ILE A 12 -14.52 15.37 10.81
C ILE A 12 -15.63 16.42 10.61
N SER A 13 -16.53 16.19 9.66
CA SER A 13 -17.65 17.09 9.40
C SER A 13 -18.61 17.17 10.57
N GLU A 14 -18.89 16.06 11.26
CA GLU A 14 -19.78 16.04 12.42
C GLU A 14 -19.12 16.67 13.66
N ALA A 15 -17.82 16.42 13.87
CA ALA A 15 -17.11 16.90 15.06
C ALA A 15 -16.64 18.35 14.97
N PHE A 16 -16.17 18.79 13.80
CA PHE A 16 -15.47 20.08 13.62
C PHE A 16 -16.12 20.99 12.57
N GLY A 17 -17.19 20.53 11.91
CA GLY A 17 -17.94 21.31 10.92
C GLY A 17 -17.37 21.25 9.49
N PRO A 18 -17.94 22.05 8.56
CA PRO A 18 -17.71 21.88 7.13
C PRO A 18 -16.32 22.34 6.65
N LEU A 19 -15.73 23.37 7.25
CA LEU A 19 -14.43 23.91 6.80
C LEU A 19 -13.27 22.92 7.05
N PRO A 20 -13.10 22.34 8.26
CA PRO A 20 -12.05 21.33 8.50
C PRO A 20 -12.25 20.06 7.67
N ALA A 21 -13.52 19.65 7.46
CA ALA A 21 -13.84 18.50 6.62
C ALA A 21 -13.44 18.73 5.16
N PHE A 22 -13.71 19.93 4.62
CA PHE A 22 -13.28 20.31 3.27
C PHE A 22 -11.75 20.31 3.12
N LEU A 23 -11.01 20.84 4.09
CA LEU A 23 -9.55 20.83 4.07
C LEU A 23 -8.97 19.42 4.09
N TYR A 24 -9.55 18.53 4.91
CA TYR A 24 -9.19 17.11 4.89
C TYR A 24 -9.42 16.48 3.52
N LEU A 25 -10.60 16.69 2.93
CA LEU A 25 -10.94 16.17 1.60
C LEU A 25 -9.97 16.68 0.53
N TRP A 26 -9.62 17.97 0.58
CA TRP A 26 -8.65 18.58 -0.32
C TRP A 26 -7.31 17.85 -0.26
N VAL A 27 -6.77 17.67 0.95
CA VAL A 27 -5.47 17.00 1.16
C VAL A 27 -5.56 15.53 0.72
N ALA A 28 -6.66 14.85 1.04
CA ALA A 28 -6.86 13.46 0.66
C ALA A 28 -6.85 13.28 -0.87
N LEU A 29 -7.59 14.11 -1.60
CA LEU A 29 -7.75 13.99 -3.05
C LEU A 29 -6.51 14.44 -3.85
N PHE A 30 -5.85 15.52 -3.44
CA PHE A 30 -4.73 16.09 -4.20
C PHE A 30 -3.37 15.54 -3.76
N ILE A 31 -3.21 15.15 -2.50
CA ILE A 31 -1.92 14.73 -1.96
C ILE A 31 -1.92 13.23 -1.66
N LEU A 32 -2.81 12.75 -0.79
CA LEU A 32 -2.69 11.39 -0.24
C LEU A 32 -2.94 10.30 -1.29
N VAL A 33 -4.08 10.36 -1.99
CA VAL A 33 -4.48 9.33 -2.95
C VAL A 33 -3.53 9.27 -4.17
N PRO A 34 -3.20 10.39 -4.84
CA PRO A 34 -2.29 10.35 -5.98
C PRO A 34 -0.88 9.88 -5.61
N THR A 35 -0.37 10.30 -4.45
CA THR A 35 0.96 9.90 -3.98
C THR A 35 1.01 8.40 -3.68
N GLY A 36 -0.01 7.84 -3.02
CA GLY A 36 -0.11 6.39 -2.78
C GLY A 36 -0.13 5.57 -4.06
N ASN A 37 -0.90 6.01 -5.05
CA ASN A 37 -0.95 5.38 -6.38
C ASN A 37 0.40 5.49 -7.12
N ALA A 38 1.09 6.63 -7.00
CA ALA A 38 2.41 6.81 -7.62
C ALA A 38 3.48 5.90 -7.01
N ILE A 39 3.53 5.79 -5.67
CA ILE A 39 4.49 4.93 -4.96
C ILE A 39 4.30 3.47 -5.38
N THR A 40 3.05 2.99 -5.41
CA THR A 40 2.74 1.61 -5.81
C THR A 40 3.07 1.33 -7.27
N ALA A 41 2.79 2.26 -8.20
CA ALA A 41 3.15 2.12 -9.61
C ALA A 41 4.67 2.12 -9.85
N ILE A 42 5.42 2.99 -9.17
CA ILE A 42 6.89 3.01 -9.25
C ILE A 42 7.46 1.70 -8.71
N THR A 43 6.95 1.22 -7.57
CA THR A 43 7.37 -0.04 -6.96
C THR A 43 7.15 -1.21 -7.92
N PHE A 44 5.97 -1.28 -8.54
CA PHE A 44 5.66 -2.28 -9.57
C PHE A 44 6.65 -2.23 -10.74
N ALA A 45 6.93 -1.04 -11.27
CA ALA A 45 7.88 -0.88 -12.37
C ALA A 45 9.30 -1.29 -11.98
N GLN A 46 9.75 -0.97 -10.76
CA GLN A 46 11.05 -1.40 -10.25
C GLN A 46 11.15 -2.91 -10.18
N TYR A 47 10.16 -3.60 -9.60
CA TYR A 47 10.18 -5.06 -9.49
C TYR A 47 10.16 -5.77 -10.85
N ILE A 48 9.48 -5.21 -11.85
CA ILE A 48 9.48 -5.76 -13.22
C ILE A 48 10.82 -5.58 -13.93
N LEU A 49 11.48 -4.44 -13.71
CA LEU A 49 12.73 -4.12 -14.40
C LEU A 49 13.96 -4.72 -13.70
N GLN A 50 13.88 -5.02 -12.40
CA GLN A 50 15.00 -5.56 -11.63
C GLN A 50 15.66 -6.82 -12.24
N PRO A 51 14.91 -7.80 -12.79
CA PRO A 51 15.52 -8.98 -13.43
C PRO A 51 16.31 -8.67 -14.70
N LEU A 52 15.99 -7.57 -15.41
CA LEU A 52 16.68 -7.15 -16.64
C LEU A 52 17.99 -6.41 -16.34
N TRP A 53 18.11 -5.82 -15.15
CA TRP A 53 19.33 -5.20 -14.63
C TRP A 53 19.72 -5.85 -13.30
N PRO A 54 20.21 -7.10 -13.30
CA PRO A 54 20.47 -7.83 -12.06
C PRO A 54 21.61 -7.26 -11.22
N VAL A 55 22.55 -6.55 -11.85
CA VAL A 55 23.78 -6.02 -11.20
C VAL A 55 23.69 -4.52 -10.90
N CYS A 56 22.77 -3.79 -11.53
CA CYS A 56 22.67 -2.34 -11.39
C CYS A 56 21.22 -1.87 -11.27
N ALA A 57 21.01 -0.65 -10.76
CA ALA A 57 19.67 -0.10 -10.64
C ALA A 57 19.08 0.15 -12.04
N PRO A 58 17.78 -0.18 -12.28
CA PRO A 58 17.14 0.10 -13.54
C PRO A 58 17.12 1.62 -13.81
N PRO A 59 17.25 2.04 -15.08
CA PRO A 59 17.37 3.45 -15.42
C PRO A 59 16.11 4.23 -15.00
N TYR A 60 16.32 5.39 -14.37
CA TYR A 60 15.26 6.21 -13.77
C TYR A 60 14.12 6.55 -14.74
N GLY A 61 14.45 6.88 -15.99
CA GLY A 61 13.47 7.19 -17.03
C GLY A 61 12.59 5.98 -17.38
N ALA A 62 13.15 4.78 -17.42
CA ALA A 62 12.41 3.56 -17.75
C ALA A 62 11.40 3.20 -16.65
N VAL A 63 11.81 3.28 -15.39
CA VAL A 63 10.93 3.03 -14.24
C VAL A 63 9.73 3.98 -14.27
N ARG A 64 9.96 5.28 -14.47
CA ARG A 64 8.89 6.29 -14.52
C ARG A 64 7.96 6.11 -15.71
N LEU A 65 8.51 5.82 -16.88
CA LEU A 65 7.70 5.58 -18.09
C LEU A 65 6.81 4.35 -17.90
N LEU A 66 7.38 3.24 -17.40
CA LEU A 66 6.62 2.02 -17.15
C LEU A 66 5.54 2.22 -16.07
N ALA A 67 5.86 2.93 -14.99
CA ALA A 67 4.89 3.28 -13.96
C ALA A 67 3.73 4.13 -14.54
N ALA A 68 4.06 5.15 -15.34
CA ALA A 68 3.06 6.01 -15.97
C ALA A 68 2.16 5.24 -16.95
N VAL A 69 2.74 4.40 -17.80
CA VAL A 69 2.00 3.54 -18.75
C VAL A 69 1.08 2.59 -18.00
N THR A 70 1.58 1.95 -16.94
CA THR A 70 0.78 1.01 -16.13
C THR A 70 -0.40 1.72 -15.48
N THR A 71 -0.17 2.88 -14.87
CA THR A 71 -1.24 3.69 -14.26
C THR A 71 -2.28 4.08 -15.30
N CYS A 72 -1.87 4.61 -16.45
CA CYS A 72 -2.81 5.00 -17.52
C CYS A 72 -3.62 3.80 -18.03
N LEU A 73 -2.97 2.65 -18.24
CA LEU A 73 -3.63 1.42 -18.68
C LEU A 73 -4.67 0.97 -17.66
N LEU A 74 -4.32 0.93 -16.37
CA LEU A 74 -5.27 0.56 -15.33
C LEU A 74 -6.43 1.56 -15.24
N THR A 75 -6.18 2.86 -15.38
CA THR A 75 -7.24 3.87 -15.43
C THR A 75 -8.19 3.64 -16.59
N VAL A 76 -7.68 3.37 -17.80
CA VAL A 76 -8.51 3.09 -18.97
C VAL A 76 -9.38 1.84 -18.77
N ILE A 77 -8.82 0.76 -18.22
CA ILE A 77 -9.58 -0.46 -17.92
C ILE A 77 -10.68 -0.18 -16.89
N ASN A 78 -10.37 0.62 -15.86
CA ASN A 78 -11.35 1.05 -14.86
C ASN A 78 -12.49 1.87 -15.46
N CYS A 79 -12.20 2.75 -16.42
CA CYS A 79 -13.24 3.51 -17.11
C CYS A 79 -14.08 2.66 -18.08
N TYR A 80 -13.53 1.58 -18.63
CA TYR A 80 -14.22 0.77 -19.64
C TYR A 80 -15.17 -0.27 -19.04
N ASN A 81 -14.69 -1.10 -18.10
CA ASN A 81 -15.54 -2.15 -17.52
C ASN A 81 -15.05 -2.60 -16.15
N VAL A 82 -15.84 -2.25 -15.13
CA VAL A 82 -15.56 -2.56 -13.73
C VAL A 82 -15.50 -4.08 -13.46
N LYS A 83 -16.27 -4.90 -14.17
CA LYS A 83 -16.26 -6.37 -13.96
C LYS A 83 -14.92 -7.00 -14.35
N TRP A 84 -14.24 -6.46 -15.35
CA TRP A 84 -12.89 -6.92 -15.73
C TRP A 84 -11.87 -6.55 -14.67
N VAL A 85 -11.98 -5.33 -14.11
CA VAL A 85 -11.11 -4.88 -13.02
C VAL A 85 -11.25 -5.78 -11.80
N THR A 86 -12.48 -6.12 -11.39
CA THR A 86 -12.71 -6.99 -10.22
C THR A 86 -12.02 -8.34 -10.40
N ARG A 87 -12.15 -8.97 -11.57
CA ARG A 87 -11.47 -10.25 -11.84
C ARG A 87 -9.94 -10.14 -11.79
N VAL A 88 -9.38 -9.08 -12.36
CA VAL A 88 -7.93 -8.82 -12.32
C VAL A 88 -7.46 -8.59 -10.88
N GLN A 89 -8.23 -7.86 -10.09
CA GLN A 89 -7.94 -7.61 -8.67
C GLN A 89 -7.98 -8.91 -7.83
N ASP A 90 -8.94 -9.80 -8.08
CA ASP A 90 -9.02 -11.09 -7.39
C ASP A 90 -7.76 -11.95 -7.67
N VAL A 91 -7.34 -12.01 -8.93
CA VAL A 91 -6.12 -12.72 -9.34
C VAL A 91 -4.88 -12.12 -8.69
N PHE A 92 -4.74 -10.80 -8.67
CA PHE A 92 -3.62 -10.14 -7.99
C PHE A 92 -3.62 -10.40 -6.49
N THR A 93 -4.80 -10.46 -5.87
CA THR A 93 -4.93 -10.73 -4.44
C THR A 93 -4.50 -12.16 -4.13
N ALA A 94 -4.99 -13.15 -4.88
CA ALA A 94 -4.57 -14.54 -4.74
C ALA A 94 -3.05 -14.71 -4.95
N THR A 95 -2.49 -14.06 -5.97
CA THR A 95 -1.05 -14.10 -6.27
C THR A 95 -0.21 -13.49 -5.14
N LYS A 96 -0.64 -12.36 -4.56
CA LYS A 96 0.04 -11.74 -3.41
C LYS A 96 0.07 -12.66 -2.20
N ILE A 97 -1.06 -13.28 -1.86
CA ILE A 97 -1.14 -14.23 -0.74
C ILE A 97 -0.21 -15.41 -0.98
N PHE A 98 -0.23 -15.98 -2.19
CA PHE A 98 0.62 -17.08 -2.57
C PHE A 98 2.12 -16.74 -2.46
N ALA A 99 2.54 -15.57 -2.95
CA ALA A 99 3.91 -15.10 -2.84
C ALA A 99 4.37 -14.94 -1.37
N LEU A 100 3.50 -14.40 -0.51
CA LEU A 100 3.77 -14.30 0.93
C LEU A 100 3.94 -15.68 1.58
N CYS A 101 3.09 -16.65 1.24
CA CYS A 101 3.23 -18.02 1.72
C CYS A 101 4.59 -18.62 1.33
N ILE A 102 5.05 -18.42 0.09
CA ILE A 102 6.37 -18.88 -0.35
C ILE A 102 7.49 -18.27 0.50
N ILE A 103 7.45 -16.96 0.73
CA ILE A 103 8.47 -16.25 1.52
C ILE A 103 8.52 -16.80 2.95
N VAL A 104 7.36 -16.99 3.59
CA VAL A 104 7.27 -17.51 4.97
C VAL A 104 7.80 -18.95 5.04
N ILE A 105 7.39 -19.83 4.11
CA ILE A 105 7.85 -21.23 4.08
C ILE A 105 9.36 -21.31 3.81
N ALA A 106 9.87 -20.55 2.85
CA ALA A 106 11.30 -20.50 2.54
C ALA A 106 12.11 -19.97 3.73
N GLY A 107 11.62 -18.93 4.40
CA GLY A 107 12.24 -18.39 5.61
C GLY A 107 12.26 -19.39 6.77
N MET A 108 11.15 -20.10 7.01
CA MET A 108 11.10 -21.16 8.02
C MET A 108 12.06 -22.31 7.69
N TRP A 109 12.11 -22.74 6.43
CA TRP A 109 13.03 -23.79 6.00
C TRP A 109 14.50 -23.37 6.22
N HIS A 110 14.85 -22.14 5.83
CA HIS A 110 16.19 -21.58 6.06
C HIS A 110 16.54 -21.55 7.56
N LEU A 111 15.60 -21.17 8.42
CA LEU A 111 15.80 -21.17 9.87
C LEU A 111 15.99 -22.58 10.44
N CYS A 112 15.19 -23.55 10.00
CA CYS A 112 15.29 -24.95 10.43
C CYS A 112 16.60 -25.62 9.99
N THR A 113 17.23 -25.15 8.91
CA THR A 113 18.57 -25.62 8.46
C THR A 113 19.73 -25.05 9.30
N GLY A 114 19.45 -24.25 10.33
CA GLY A 114 20.46 -23.75 11.28
C GLY A 114 21.08 -22.41 10.91
N HIS A 115 20.58 -21.72 9.87
CA HIS A 115 21.06 -20.40 9.47
C HIS A 115 20.45 -19.28 10.33
N VAL A 116 20.88 -19.21 11.60
CA VAL A 116 20.38 -18.25 12.60
C VAL A 116 21.25 -16.99 12.74
N GLN A 117 22.25 -16.79 11.87
CA GLN A 117 23.26 -15.73 12.05
C GLN A 117 22.65 -14.32 12.12
N HIS A 118 21.54 -14.08 11.40
CA HIS A 118 20.84 -12.80 11.41
C HIS A 118 20.07 -12.51 12.71
N PHE A 119 19.91 -13.48 13.60
CA PHE A 119 19.24 -13.33 14.90
C PHE A 119 20.22 -13.12 16.06
N GLU A 120 21.53 -13.27 15.86
CA GLU A 120 22.53 -13.14 16.93
C GLU A 120 22.72 -11.69 17.38
N ASP A 121 22.71 -10.74 16.44
CA ASP A 121 22.69 -9.30 16.74
C ASP A 121 21.73 -8.56 15.79
N PRO A 122 20.41 -8.66 16.04
CA PRO A 122 19.40 -8.14 15.10
C PRO A 122 19.37 -6.62 15.03
N MET A 123 19.97 -5.93 16.01
CA MET A 123 19.97 -4.47 16.13
C MET A 123 21.35 -3.85 15.84
N ALA A 124 22.36 -4.65 15.48
CA ALA A 124 23.68 -4.16 15.11
C ALA A 124 23.60 -3.14 13.97
N GLY A 125 24.27 -1.99 14.11
CA GLY A 125 24.28 -0.94 13.08
C GLY A 125 23.02 -0.09 13.02
N THR A 126 22.11 -0.19 14.00
CA THR A 126 20.92 0.67 14.08
C THR A 126 21.28 2.10 14.47
N GLU A 127 20.80 3.06 13.68
CA GLU A 127 20.89 4.49 14.02
C GLU A 127 19.78 4.88 15.01
N THR A 128 20.17 5.19 16.25
CA THR A 128 19.23 5.50 17.36
C THR A 128 18.82 6.97 17.42
N LYS A 129 19.19 7.78 16.42
CA LYS A 129 18.79 9.19 16.38
C LYS A 129 17.27 9.29 16.25
N PRO A 130 16.60 10.15 17.03
CA PRO A 130 15.13 10.24 17.03
C PRO A 130 14.50 10.42 15.64
N GLY A 131 15.17 11.14 14.73
CA GLY A 131 14.68 11.35 13.36
C GLY A 131 14.64 10.07 12.51
N TYR A 132 15.64 9.19 12.64
CA TYR A 132 15.66 7.92 11.90
C TYR A 132 14.66 6.91 12.47
N ILE A 133 14.48 6.91 13.79
CA ILE A 133 13.43 6.12 14.44
C ILE A 133 12.06 6.55 13.92
N ALA A 134 11.77 7.86 13.87
CA ALA A 134 10.51 8.36 13.33
C ALA A 134 10.29 7.94 11.87
N LEU A 135 11.32 7.99 11.02
CA LEU A 135 11.24 7.57 9.62
C LEU A 135 10.97 6.06 9.47
N ALA A 136 11.56 5.23 10.33
CA ALA A 136 11.29 3.79 10.39
C ALA A 136 9.82 3.53 10.74
N PHE A 137 9.27 4.26 11.73
CA PHE A 137 7.84 4.18 12.05
C PHE A 137 6.95 4.61 10.89
N TYR A 138 7.27 5.70 10.18
CA TYR A 138 6.51 6.12 8.99
C TYR A 138 6.48 5.02 7.92
N SER A 139 7.62 4.37 7.67
CA SER A 139 7.73 3.27 6.71
C SER A 139 6.90 2.05 7.14
N GLY A 140 6.93 1.71 8.43
CA GLY A 140 6.09 0.67 9.02
C GLY A 140 4.59 0.99 8.88
N LEU A 141 4.18 2.19 9.28
CA LEU A 141 2.78 2.65 9.19
C LEU A 141 2.26 2.66 7.76
N PHE A 142 3.10 2.99 6.77
CA PHE A 142 2.72 2.91 5.36
C PHE A 142 2.32 1.48 4.95
N SER A 143 2.99 0.46 5.49
CA SER A 143 2.69 -0.94 5.19
C SER A 143 1.34 -1.39 5.78
N TYR A 144 0.89 -0.74 6.86
CA TYR A 144 -0.44 -0.96 7.46
C TYR A 144 -1.49 0.03 6.96
N SER A 145 -1.15 0.90 6.02
CA SER A 145 -2.09 1.89 5.48
C SER A 145 -3.28 1.20 4.81
N GLY A 146 -4.46 1.81 4.95
CA GLY A 146 -5.71 1.35 4.35
C GLY A 146 -6.71 0.70 5.31
N TRP A 147 -6.36 0.57 6.59
CA TRP A 147 -7.29 0.16 7.65
C TRP A 147 -8.55 1.04 7.73
N ASN A 148 -8.44 2.33 7.41
CA ASN A 148 -9.56 3.26 7.40
C ASN A 148 -10.58 3.01 6.29
N TYR A 149 -10.21 2.34 5.18
CA TYR A 149 -11.11 2.18 4.03
C TYR A 149 -12.37 1.35 4.37
N LEU A 150 -12.28 0.45 5.36
CA LEU A 150 -13.44 -0.29 5.86
C LEU A 150 -14.50 0.63 6.48
N ASN A 151 -14.08 1.74 7.08
CA ASN A 151 -15.00 2.72 7.68
C ASN A 151 -15.84 3.45 6.63
N TYR A 152 -15.39 3.52 5.37
CA TYR A 152 -16.13 4.15 4.27
C TYR A 152 -17.28 3.29 3.76
N VAL A 153 -17.21 1.97 3.96
CA VAL A 153 -18.18 0.99 3.44
C VAL A 153 -19.13 0.53 4.55
N THR A 154 -19.21 1.29 5.64
CA THR A 154 -20.01 0.93 6.83
C THR A 154 -21.51 0.84 6.55
N GLU A 155 -22.02 1.59 5.56
CA GLU A 155 -23.43 1.52 5.14
C GLU A 155 -23.77 0.29 4.27
N GLU A 156 -22.77 -0.34 3.65
CA GLU A 156 -22.94 -1.52 2.78
C GLU A 156 -22.65 -2.85 3.52
N LEU A 157 -22.26 -2.76 4.80
CA LEU A 157 -22.04 -3.94 5.64
C LEU A 157 -23.38 -4.59 6.01
N LYS A 158 -23.50 -5.89 5.73
CA LYS A 158 -24.65 -6.69 6.12
C LYS A 158 -24.53 -7.05 7.61
N ASP A 159 -25.41 -6.46 8.43
CA ASP A 159 -25.49 -6.63 9.90
C ASP A 159 -24.25 -6.10 10.67
N PRO A 160 -23.99 -4.78 10.63
CA PRO A 160 -22.73 -4.18 11.12
C PRO A 160 -22.54 -4.21 12.65
N TYR A 161 -23.57 -4.62 13.41
CA TYR A 161 -23.56 -4.68 14.88
C TYR A 161 -23.38 -6.11 15.41
N ARG A 162 -23.09 -7.08 14.54
CA ARG A 162 -22.92 -8.49 14.87
C ARG A 162 -21.59 -9.05 14.39
#